data_AF-F8PHQ1-F1
#
_entry.id   AF-F8PHQ1-F1
#
_cell.length_a   1.000
_cell.length_b   1.000
_cell.length_c   1.000
_cell.angle_alpha   90.00
_cell.angle_beta   90.00
_cell.angle_gamma   90.00
#
_symmetry.space_group_name_H-M   'P 1'
#
loop_
_entity.id
_entity.type
_entity.pdbx_description
1 polymer ?
#
loop_
_entity_poly.entity_id
_entity_poly.type
_entity_poly.pdbx_seq_one_letter_code
_entity_poly.pdbx_strand_id
1 'polypeptide(L)'
;MIDPTERESLSNCNSSEAFEDDNNPFAPLAVNNTHNSLSSTDTEPSSDPENLNIRPVQLQYTSQLKTQLTGTPASKVRLVLEYMNMLGLNLPLFLDYLSWGNYNCITDPKIRYERTALMVSDELPVILARWHKPPQTKGTHNARATGGKDVLKVFAFPCVREAIERELNSIQELAKCLPEDVSEEGFTSLLIDDLVLKLQSPGFGGTPKLWELLQQLTRTPTQEK
;
A
#
# COMPACT_ATOMS: atom_id res chain seq x y z
N MET A 1 36.79 29.46 -42.45
CA MET A 1 36.85 29.92 -43.86
C MET A 1 35.61 29.36 -44.54
N ILE A 2 34.58 30.22 -44.71
CA ILE A 2 33.53 30.25 -45.77
C ILE A 2 32.71 28.95 -45.98
N ASP A 3 31.37 28.88 -45.97
CA ASP A 3 30.24 29.83 -45.78
C ASP A 3 28.93 28.98 -45.82
N PRO A 4 27.84 29.31 -45.09
CA PRO A 4 26.54 28.64 -45.16
C PRO A 4 25.58 29.40 -46.07
N THR A 5 25.06 28.73 -47.10
CA THR A 5 24.18 29.36 -48.09
C THR A 5 22.70 29.10 -47.77
N GLU A 6 22.04 30.21 -47.43
CA GLU A 6 20.67 30.61 -47.80
C GLU A 6 19.47 30.11 -46.97
N ARG A 7 19.09 31.00 -46.05
CA ARG A 7 17.70 31.42 -45.80
C ARG A 7 17.14 32.18 -47.00
N GLU A 8 15.81 32.13 -47.12
CA GLU A 8 14.84 33.05 -47.76
C GLU A 8 13.84 32.22 -48.59
N SER A 9 12.52 32.43 -48.63
CA SER A 9 11.61 33.39 -48.01
C SER A 9 10.16 32.92 -48.24
N LEU A 10 9.30 33.18 -47.24
CA LEU A 10 7.91 33.67 -47.34
C LEU A 10 6.89 33.00 -48.28
N SER A 11 5.71 32.65 -47.72
CA SER A 11 4.41 33.31 -48.07
C SER A 11 3.17 32.38 -47.97
N ASN A 12 2.33 32.67 -46.98
CA ASN A 12 0.86 32.72 -46.94
C ASN A 12 -0.07 31.68 -47.64
N CYS A 13 -0.94 31.12 -46.79
CA CYS A 13 -2.42 31.11 -46.82
C CYS A 13 -3.19 30.79 -48.13
N ASN A 14 -3.94 29.68 -48.14
CA ASN A 14 -5.41 29.67 -47.97
C ASN A 14 -6.05 28.29 -48.28
N SER A 15 -6.87 27.83 -47.32
CA SER A 15 -8.26 27.35 -47.40
C SER A 15 -8.77 26.47 -48.55
N SER A 16 -9.35 25.33 -48.19
CA SER A 16 -10.60 24.68 -48.68
C SER A 16 -10.58 23.21 -48.23
N GLU A 17 -11.63 22.49 -47.86
CA GLU A 17 -13.06 22.72 -47.67
C GLU A 17 -13.59 21.50 -46.86
N ALA A 18 -14.80 21.62 -46.33
CA ALA A 18 -15.43 20.71 -45.38
C ALA A 18 -15.86 19.35 -45.99
N PHE A 19 -15.84 18.31 -45.14
CA PHE A 19 -16.78 17.19 -45.24
C PHE A 19 -17.35 16.95 -43.84
N GLU A 20 -18.55 17.50 -43.61
CA GLU A 20 -19.43 17.09 -42.52
C GLU A 20 -20.01 15.72 -42.88
N ASP A 21 -19.61 14.68 -42.15
CA ASP A 21 -20.29 13.38 -42.16
C ASP A 21 -21.08 13.25 -40.85
N ASP A 22 -22.27 13.84 -40.89
CA ASP A 22 -23.32 13.67 -39.88
C ASP A 22 -23.84 12.23 -39.95
N ASN A 23 -23.22 11.30 -39.21
CA ASN A 23 -23.85 10.09 -38.63
C ASN A 23 -22.84 9.25 -37.81
N ASN A 24 -22.36 9.80 -36.69
CA ASN A 24 -21.69 9.00 -35.66
C ASN A 24 -22.68 8.65 -34.53
N PRO A 25 -23.05 7.36 -34.34
CA PRO A 25 -23.97 6.94 -33.27
C PRO A 25 -23.36 7.01 -31.86
N PHE A 26 -22.13 7.54 -31.71
CA PHE A 26 -21.46 7.78 -30.43
C PHE A 26 -21.07 9.24 -30.22
N ALA A 27 -21.84 10.20 -30.74
CA ALA A 27 -21.77 11.58 -30.25
C ALA A 27 -22.23 11.60 -28.77
N PRO A 28 -21.40 12.05 -27.82
CA PRO A 28 -21.77 12.07 -26.40
C PRO A 28 -22.90 13.09 -26.21
N LEU A 29 -24.09 12.60 -25.88
CA LEU A 29 -25.17 13.41 -25.34
C LEU A 29 -24.63 14.16 -24.12
N ALA A 30 -24.65 15.48 -24.18
CA ALA A 30 -24.33 16.36 -23.08
C ALA A 30 -25.32 16.11 -21.94
N VAL A 31 -24.92 15.30 -20.96
CA VAL A 31 -25.62 15.19 -19.68
C VAL A 31 -24.88 16.08 -18.71
N ASN A 32 -25.58 17.13 -18.29
CA ASN A 32 -25.13 18.14 -17.34
C ASN A 32 -24.75 17.48 -16.00
N ASN A 33 -23.46 17.26 -15.78
CA ASN A 33 -22.94 16.98 -14.44
C ASN A 33 -22.81 18.32 -13.70
N THR A 34 -23.83 18.62 -12.90
CA THR A 34 -23.80 19.72 -11.95
C THR A 34 -22.73 19.45 -10.89
N HIS A 35 -21.66 20.24 -10.97
CA HIS A 35 -20.66 20.58 -9.95
C HIS A 35 -20.42 19.59 -8.80
N ASN A 36 -19.28 18.90 -8.86
CA ASN A 36 -18.38 18.82 -7.71
C ASN A 36 -16.94 18.98 -8.23
N SER A 37 -16.56 20.24 -8.50
CA SER A 37 -15.18 20.60 -8.76
C SER A 37 -14.39 20.48 -7.46
N LEU A 38 -13.77 19.34 -7.20
CA LEU A 38 -12.68 19.25 -6.24
C LEU A 38 -11.39 19.63 -6.97
N SER A 39 -11.06 20.92 -6.85
CA SER A 39 -9.77 21.48 -7.23
C SER A 39 -8.65 20.64 -6.60
N SER A 40 -7.78 20.08 -7.44
CA SER A 40 -6.58 19.41 -6.99
C SER A 40 -5.55 20.47 -6.63
N THR A 41 -5.48 20.84 -5.35
CA THR A 41 -4.34 21.60 -4.82
C THR A 41 -3.31 20.60 -4.31
N ASP A 42 -2.20 20.48 -5.05
CA ASP A 42 -0.97 19.87 -4.57
C ASP A 42 -0.56 20.57 -3.27
N THR A 43 -0.69 19.89 -2.15
CA THR A 43 -0.19 20.36 -0.85
C THR A 43 0.97 19.45 -0.48
N GLU A 44 2.19 20.00 -0.55
CA GLU A 44 3.36 19.37 0.08
C GLU A 44 3.09 19.20 1.59
N PRO A 45 3.58 18.12 2.22
CA PRO A 45 3.33 17.90 3.64
C PRO A 45 4.12 18.92 4.48
N SER A 46 3.39 19.87 5.06
CA SER A 46 3.90 20.80 6.08
C SER A 46 4.34 20.03 7.33
N SER A 47 5.54 20.33 7.80
CA SER A 47 6.13 19.86 9.04
C SER A 47 5.67 20.71 10.23
N ASP A 48 4.37 20.65 10.57
CA ASP A 48 3.81 21.26 11.78
C ASP A 48 3.04 20.22 12.63
N PRO A 49 3.23 20.18 13.97
CA PRO A 49 2.78 19.09 14.84
C PRO A 49 1.39 19.30 15.44
N GLU A 50 0.42 19.79 14.67
CA GLU A 50 -1.00 19.82 15.07
C GLU A 50 -1.84 18.97 14.11
N ASN A 51 -1.59 17.66 14.15
CA ASN A 51 -2.31 16.66 13.38
C ASN A 51 -3.70 16.42 14.00
N LEU A 52 -4.67 17.25 13.62
CA LEU A 52 -6.06 16.86 13.69
C LEU A 52 -6.21 15.55 12.91
N ASN A 53 -6.71 14.53 13.60
CA ASN A 53 -6.96 13.16 13.16
C ASN A 53 -7.92 13.09 11.94
N ILE A 54 -7.49 13.63 10.80
CA ILE A 54 -8.25 13.65 9.55
C ILE A 54 -8.03 12.30 8.89
N ARG A 55 -9.02 11.41 9.02
CA ARG A 55 -9.03 10.16 8.26
C ARG A 55 -8.90 10.47 6.77
N PRO A 56 -8.04 9.76 6.02
CA PRO A 56 -7.92 9.93 4.58
C PRO A 56 -9.29 9.89 3.89
N VAL A 57 -9.52 10.81 2.95
CA VAL A 57 -10.80 10.95 2.22
C VAL A 57 -11.21 9.62 1.57
N GLN A 58 -10.23 8.83 1.12
CA GLN A 58 -10.40 7.51 0.53
C GLN A 58 -11.10 6.51 1.47
N LEU A 59 -10.81 6.58 2.78
CA LEU A 59 -11.43 5.70 3.79
C LEU A 59 -12.90 6.05 4.00
N GLN A 60 -13.20 7.35 4.02
CA GLN A 60 -14.57 7.83 4.16
C GLN A 60 -15.42 7.38 2.96
N TYR A 61 -14.88 7.51 1.76
CA TYR A 61 -15.54 7.07 0.53
C TYR A 61 -15.80 5.56 0.52
N THR A 62 -14.81 4.74 0.89
CA THR A 62 -14.96 3.28 0.98
C THR A 62 -16.03 2.88 2.00
N SER A 63 -16.02 3.54 3.17
CA SER A 63 -17.02 3.32 4.23
C SER A 63 -18.43 3.67 3.75
N GLN A 64 -18.58 4.78 3.02
CA GLN A 64 -19.85 5.20 2.43
C GLN A 64 -20.35 4.19 1.39
N LEU A 65 -19.49 3.70 0.49
CA LEU A 65 -19.89 2.70 -0.49
C LEU A 65 -20.36 1.40 0.17
N LYS A 66 -19.75 1.02 1.28
CA LYS A 66 -20.10 -0.18 2.05
C LYS A 66 -21.49 -0.08 2.68
N THR A 67 -21.85 1.09 3.22
CA THR A 67 -23.18 1.31 3.81
C THR A 67 -24.27 1.43 2.75
N GLN A 68 -23.93 1.97 1.57
CA GLN A 68 -24.84 2.13 0.44
C GLN A 68 -24.91 0.89 -0.48
N LEU A 69 -24.18 -0.19 -0.15
CA LEU A 69 -24.09 -1.35 -1.00
C LEU A 69 -25.43 -2.10 -1.05
N THR A 70 -26.20 -1.88 -2.09
CA THR A 70 -27.44 -2.62 -2.38
C THR A 70 -27.17 -3.91 -3.17
N GLY A 71 -28.08 -4.89 -3.06
CA GLY A 71 -27.97 -6.17 -3.77
C GLY A 71 -26.89 -7.12 -3.22
N THR A 72 -26.62 -8.22 -3.93
CA THR A 72 -25.62 -9.20 -3.48
C THR A 72 -24.21 -8.81 -3.96
N PRO A 73 -23.20 -8.79 -3.07
CA PRO A 73 -21.81 -8.52 -3.47
C PRO A 73 -21.31 -9.49 -4.55
N ALA A 74 -21.76 -10.75 -4.50
CA ALA A 74 -21.35 -11.78 -5.45
C ALA A 74 -21.69 -11.43 -6.91
N SER A 75 -22.88 -10.89 -7.17
CA SER A 75 -23.28 -10.51 -8.52
C SER A 75 -22.45 -9.33 -9.04
N LYS A 76 -22.18 -8.34 -8.19
CA LYS A 76 -21.35 -7.18 -8.54
C LYS A 76 -19.90 -7.59 -8.84
N VAL A 77 -19.32 -8.46 -8.01
CA VAL A 77 -17.96 -8.99 -8.22
C VAL A 77 -17.88 -9.78 -9.53
N ARG A 78 -18.89 -10.62 -9.84
CA ARG A 78 -18.92 -11.37 -11.10
C ARG A 78 -18.89 -10.44 -12.32
N LEU A 79 -19.72 -9.40 -12.32
CA LEU A 79 -19.75 -8.42 -13.42
C LEU A 79 -18.40 -7.73 -13.62
N VAL A 80 -17.71 -7.38 -12.54
CA VAL A 80 -16.36 -6.80 -12.62
C VAL A 80 -15.38 -7.78 -13.24
N LEU A 81 -15.42 -9.05 -12.85
CA LEU A 81 -14.53 -10.09 -13.41
C LEU A 81 -14.82 -10.35 -14.91
N GLU A 82 -16.09 -10.35 -15.31
CA GLU A 82 -16.48 -10.47 -16.71
C GLU A 82 -15.99 -9.27 -17.53
N TYR A 83 -16.12 -8.05 -16.99
CA TYR A 83 -15.64 -6.84 -17.64
C TYR A 83 -14.11 -6.81 -17.77
N MET A 84 -13.38 -7.23 -16.72
CA MET A 84 -11.91 -7.39 -16.81
C MET A 84 -11.54 -8.35 -17.95
N ASN A 85 -12.23 -9.49 -18.04
CA ASN A 85 -11.96 -10.47 -19.08
C ASN A 85 -12.22 -9.90 -20.49
N MET A 86 -13.28 -9.10 -20.67
CA MET A 86 -13.55 -8.40 -21.93
C MET A 86 -12.42 -7.41 -22.31
N LEU A 87 -11.78 -6.80 -21.32
CA LEU A 87 -10.62 -5.91 -21.51
C LEU A 87 -9.29 -6.67 -21.69
N GLY A 88 -9.30 -8.01 -21.69
CA GLY A 88 -8.09 -8.83 -21.76
C GLY A 88 -7.28 -8.83 -20.46
N LEU A 89 -7.90 -8.49 -19.33
CA LEU A 89 -7.31 -8.51 -17.99
C LEU A 89 -7.90 -9.63 -17.15
N ASN A 90 -7.09 -10.15 -16.22
CA ASN A 90 -7.57 -10.99 -15.12
C ASN A 90 -7.19 -10.34 -13.79
N LEU A 91 -7.71 -10.87 -12.68
CA LEU A 91 -7.50 -10.28 -11.36
C LEU A 91 -6.00 -10.13 -11.00
N PRO A 92 -5.12 -11.13 -11.21
CA PRO A 92 -3.68 -10.96 -11.00
C PRO A 92 -3.05 -9.80 -11.81
N LEU A 93 -3.32 -9.73 -13.12
CA LEU A 93 -2.79 -8.65 -13.97
C LEU A 93 -3.33 -7.28 -13.56
N PHE A 94 -4.61 -7.21 -13.22
CA PHE A 94 -5.21 -5.99 -12.73
C PHE A 94 -4.54 -5.49 -11.44
N LEU A 95 -4.33 -6.38 -10.45
CA LEU A 95 -3.67 -6.02 -9.20
C LEU A 95 -2.20 -5.63 -9.40
N ASP A 96 -1.50 -6.28 -10.33
CA ASP A 96 -0.12 -5.93 -10.70
C ASP A 96 -0.04 -4.50 -11.28
N TYR A 97 -0.86 -4.20 -12.29
CA TYR A 97 -0.91 -2.88 -12.92
C TYR A 97 -1.45 -1.77 -12.00
N LEU A 98 -2.48 -2.05 -11.20
CA LEU A 98 -3.00 -1.12 -10.18
C LEU A 98 -1.93 -0.74 -9.17
N SER A 99 -1.03 -1.67 -8.86
CA SER A 99 0.06 -1.47 -7.91
C SER A 99 1.20 -0.68 -8.56
N TRP A 100 2.27 -1.33 -8.99
CA TRP A 100 3.45 -0.68 -9.58
C TRP A 100 3.96 -1.40 -10.85
N GLY A 101 3.14 -2.26 -11.47
CA GLY A 101 3.55 -3.10 -12.60
C GLY A 101 3.78 -2.38 -13.93
N ASN A 102 3.38 -1.10 -14.06
CA ASN A 102 3.59 -0.33 -15.29
C ASN A 102 3.74 1.17 -15.03
N TYR A 103 4.68 1.82 -15.74
CA TYR A 103 4.95 3.25 -15.61
C TYR A 103 3.72 4.13 -15.87
N ASN A 104 2.96 3.85 -16.94
CA ASN A 104 1.78 4.63 -17.30
C ASN A 104 0.69 4.51 -16.21
N CYS A 105 0.56 3.34 -15.59
CA CYS A 105 -0.34 3.12 -14.46
C CYS A 105 0.14 3.82 -13.17
N ILE A 106 1.45 3.99 -12.98
CA ILE A 106 2.01 4.72 -11.84
C ILE A 106 1.68 6.21 -11.94
N THR A 107 1.77 6.79 -13.13
CA THR A 107 1.56 8.22 -13.40
C THR A 107 0.09 8.60 -13.53
N ASP A 108 -0.80 7.65 -13.82
CA ASP A 108 -2.23 7.92 -13.96
C ASP A 108 -2.85 8.38 -12.62
N PRO A 109 -3.45 9.59 -12.56
CA PRO A 109 -3.98 10.12 -11.30
C PRO A 109 -5.12 9.29 -10.70
N LYS A 110 -5.95 8.65 -11.54
CA LYS A 110 -7.08 7.85 -11.10
C LYS A 110 -6.59 6.52 -10.52
N ILE A 111 -5.67 5.83 -11.20
CA ILE A 111 -5.05 4.60 -10.71
C ILE A 111 -4.29 4.89 -9.41
N ARG A 112 -3.54 5.99 -9.33
CA ARG A 112 -2.86 6.42 -8.11
C ARG A 112 -3.84 6.62 -6.95
N TYR A 113 -4.98 7.27 -7.18
CA TYR A 113 -6.01 7.45 -6.15
C TYR A 113 -6.54 6.10 -5.64
N GLU A 114 -6.91 5.18 -6.53
CA GLU A 114 -7.43 3.86 -6.16
C GLU A 114 -6.37 3.02 -5.45
N ARG A 115 -5.10 3.06 -5.90
CA ARG A 115 -3.97 2.43 -5.21
C ARG A 115 -3.82 2.96 -3.80
N THR A 116 -3.82 4.28 -3.62
CA THR A 116 -3.75 4.89 -2.28
C THR A 116 -4.92 4.45 -1.43
N ALA A 117 -6.15 4.45 -1.98
CA ALA A 117 -7.35 4.00 -1.28
C ALA A 117 -7.20 2.55 -0.77
N LEU A 118 -6.66 1.65 -1.60
CA LEU A 118 -6.37 0.28 -1.20
C LEU A 118 -5.29 0.19 -0.12
N MET A 119 -4.16 0.88 -0.28
CA MET A 119 -3.00 0.79 0.63
C MET A 119 -3.31 1.31 2.03
N VAL A 120 -4.19 2.31 2.16
CA VAL A 120 -4.59 2.87 3.46
C VAL A 120 -5.86 2.25 4.02
N SER A 121 -6.52 1.33 3.27
CA SER A 121 -7.81 0.77 3.64
C SER A 121 -7.78 -0.08 4.92
N ASP A 122 -8.85 0.02 5.70
CA ASP A 122 -9.12 -0.90 6.82
C ASP A 122 -9.39 -2.34 6.27
N GLU A 123 -9.79 -2.46 5.01
CA GLU A 123 -10.08 -3.72 4.33
C GLU A 123 -8.83 -4.55 4.00
N LEU A 124 -7.72 -3.92 3.56
CA LEU A 124 -6.54 -4.66 3.06
C LEU A 124 -5.95 -5.63 4.10
N PRO A 125 -5.73 -5.25 5.38
CA PRO A 125 -5.27 -6.19 6.40
C PRO A 125 -6.23 -7.37 6.60
N VAL A 126 -7.54 -7.12 6.53
CA VAL A 126 -8.57 -8.16 6.66
C VAL A 126 -8.55 -9.11 5.48
N ILE A 127 -8.32 -8.60 4.27
CA ILE A 127 -8.15 -9.39 3.04
C ILE A 127 -6.93 -10.30 3.16
N LEU A 128 -5.77 -9.75 3.55
CA LEU A 128 -4.53 -10.52 3.74
C LEU A 128 -4.68 -11.61 4.81
N ALA A 129 -5.36 -11.30 5.93
CA ALA A 129 -5.65 -12.28 6.97
C ALA A 129 -6.54 -13.43 6.46
N ARG A 130 -7.54 -13.12 5.62
CA ARG A 130 -8.39 -14.13 4.99
C ARG A 130 -7.65 -14.94 3.93
N TRP A 131 -6.72 -14.35 3.18
CA TRP A 131 -5.86 -15.10 2.26
C TRP A 131 -4.93 -16.07 3.00
N HIS A 132 -4.36 -15.65 4.12
CA HIS A 132 -3.53 -16.52 4.96
C HIS A 132 -4.35 -17.63 5.65
N LYS A 133 -5.59 -17.32 6.04
CA LYS A 133 -6.45 -18.24 6.80
C LYS A 133 -7.91 -18.16 6.30
N PRO A 134 -8.24 -18.78 5.15
CA PRO A 134 -9.56 -18.67 4.51
C PRO A 134 -10.70 -19.15 5.40
N PRO A 135 -11.88 -18.51 5.47
CA PRO A 135 -12.97 -18.95 6.34
C PRO A 135 -13.39 -20.40 6.05
N GLN A 136 -13.72 -21.16 7.09
CA GLN A 136 -14.16 -22.54 6.96
C GLN A 136 -15.67 -22.60 6.75
N THR A 137 -16.13 -23.39 5.78
CA THR A 137 -17.55 -23.66 5.60
C THR A 137 -18.07 -24.50 6.76
N LYS A 138 -19.01 -23.94 7.53
CA LYS A 138 -19.65 -24.65 8.65
C LYS A 138 -20.33 -25.92 8.14
N GLY A 139 -20.15 -27.03 8.85
CA GLY A 139 -20.77 -28.31 8.52
C GLY A 139 -20.06 -29.16 7.46
N THR A 140 -18.87 -28.73 6.99
CA THR A 140 -18.04 -29.55 6.08
C THR A 140 -16.83 -30.10 6.84
N HIS A 141 -16.61 -31.42 6.73
CA HIS A 141 -15.40 -32.09 7.24
C HIS A 141 -14.20 -31.95 6.29
N ASN A 142 -14.36 -31.19 5.21
CA ASN A 142 -13.31 -30.99 4.22
C ASN A 142 -12.15 -30.21 4.82
N ALA A 143 -10.94 -30.57 4.38
CA ALA A 143 -9.74 -29.82 4.72
C ALA A 143 -9.92 -28.35 4.32
N ARG A 144 -9.47 -27.45 5.21
CA ARG A 144 -9.50 -26.01 4.94
C ARG A 144 -8.69 -25.72 3.68
N ALA A 145 -9.21 -24.86 2.80
CA ALA A 145 -8.45 -24.36 1.67
C ALA A 145 -7.13 -23.72 2.15
N THR A 146 -6.02 -24.09 1.50
CA THR A 146 -4.69 -23.52 1.81
C THR A 146 -4.66 -22.01 1.56
N GLY A 147 -5.40 -21.53 0.55
CA GLY A 147 -5.42 -20.13 0.18
C GLY A 147 -4.03 -19.63 -0.19
N GLY A 148 -3.73 -18.38 0.18
CA GLY A 148 -2.41 -17.77 -0.01
C GLY A 148 -1.45 -18.01 1.16
N LYS A 149 -1.74 -18.97 2.05
CA LYS A 149 -0.98 -19.18 3.30
C LYS A 149 0.52 -19.33 3.07
N ASP A 150 0.92 -20.21 2.16
CA ASP A 150 2.34 -20.52 1.95
C ASP A 150 3.06 -19.36 1.27
N VAL A 151 2.43 -18.72 0.27
CA VAL A 151 2.94 -17.52 -0.40
C VAL A 151 3.13 -16.38 0.59
N LEU A 152 2.15 -16.12 1.46
CA LEU A 152 2.21 -15.05 2.44
C LEU A 152 3.26 -15.31 3.53
N LYS A 153 3.47 -16.57 3.93
CA LYS A 153 4.56 -16.92 4.87
C LYS A 153 5.94 -16.71 4.27
N VAL A 154 6.12 -17.15 3.02
CA VAL A 154 7.38 -16.95 2.28
C VAL A 154 7.66 -15.46 2.10
N PHE A 155 6.64 -14.66 1.80
CA PHE A 155 6.77 -13.20 1.68
C PHE A 155 7.03 -12.51 3.02
N ALA A 156 6.30 -12.88 4.09
CA ALA A 156 6.38 -12.18 5.37
C ALA A 156 7.73 -12.39 6.07
N PHE A 157 8.37 -13.54 5.90
CA PHE A 157 9.60 -13.86 6.62
C PHE A 157 10.76 -12.90 6.32
N PRO A 158 11.10 -12.59 5.05
CA PRO A 158 12.05 -11.53 4.71
C PRO A 158 11.67 -10.16 5.28
N CYS A 159 10.38 -9.77 5.25
CA CYS A 159 9.94 -8.47 5.78
C CYS A 159 10.17 -8.36 7.29
N VAL A 160 9.84 -9.43 8.05
CA VAL A 160 10.09 -9.49 9.49
C VAL A 160 11.59 -9.44 9.77
N ARG A 161 12.38 -10.21 9.02
CA ARG A 161 13.84 -10.20 9.13
C ARG A 161 14.42 -8.80 8.93
N GLU A 162 14.04 -8.12 7.86
CA GLU A 162 14.51 -6.77 7.54
C GLU A 162 14.11 -5.76 8.63
N ALA A 163 12.90 -5.89 9.19
CA ALA A 163 12.45 -5.05 10.30
C ALA A 163 13.32 -5.24 11.54
N ILE A 164 13.66 -6.48 11.89
CA ILE A 164 14.50 -6.82 13.04
C ILE A 164 15.97 -6.45 12.79
N GLU A 165 16.52 -6.69 11.59
CA GLU A 165 17.90 -6.34 11.25
C GLU A 165 18.12 -4.83 11.35
N ARG A 166 17.17 -4.02 10.84
CA ARG A 166 17.22 -2.56 10.98
C ARG A 166 17.24 -2.12 12.44
N GLU A 167 16.47 -2.79 13.28
CA GLU A 167 16.38 -2.50 14.69
C GLU A 167 17.65 -2.92 15.44
N LEU A 168 18.18 -4.11 15.16
CA LEU A 168 19.44 -4.59 15.71
C LEU A 168 20.63 -3.72 15.30
N ASN A 169 20.68 -3.27 14.05
CA ASN A 169 21.71 -2.34 13.59
C ASN A 169 21.68 -1.01 14.36
N SER A 170 20.51 -0.58 14.83
CA SER A 170 20.40 0.65 15.63
C SER A 170 21.01 0.52 17.03
N ILE A 171 21.20 -0.70 17.53
CA ILE A 171 21.77 -1.00 18.85
C ILE A 171 23.19 -1.59 18.74
N GLN A 172 23.77 -1.64 17.55
CA GLN A 172 25.03 -2.33 17.30
C GLN A 172 26.16 -1.84 18.22
N GLU A 173 26.23 -0.53 18.49
CA GLU A 173 27.23 0.06 19.39
C GLU A 173 27.02 -0.36 20.85
N LEU A 174 25.77 -0.59 21.28
CA LEU A 174 25.47 -1.10 22.62
C LEU A 174 25.78 -2.60 22.75
N ALA A 175 25.74 -3.33 21.64
CA ALA A 175 26.08 -4.76 21.60
C ALA A 175 27.60 -5.00 21.55
N LYS A 176 28.42 -3.96 21.38
CA LYS A 176 29.88 -4.06 21.47
C LYS A 176 30.27 -4.10 22.94
N CYS A 177 31.01 -5.14 23.32
CA CYS A 177 31.58 -5.26 24.65
C CYS A 177 32.89 -4.46 24.68
N LEU A 178 32.95 -3.36 25.43
CA LEU A 178 34.19 -2.61 25.62
C LEU A 178 35.14 -3.44 26.52
N PRO A 179 36.46 -3.26 26.38
CA PRO A 179 37.43 -3.99 27.21
C PRO A 179 37.20 -3.79 28.73
N GLU A 180 36.67 -2.63 29.13
CA GLU A 180 36.34 -2.31 30.52
C GLU A 180 35.11 -3.10 31.05
N ASP A 181 34.19 -3.49 30.16
CA ASP A 181 32.98 -4.25 30.49
C ASP A 181 33.29 -5.73 30.81
N VAL A 182 34.47 -6.21 30.43
CA VAL A 182 34.96 -7.58 30.68
C VAL A 182 35.75 -7.64 32.01
N SER A 183 35.29 -6.90 33.01
CA SER A 183 35.79 -6.93 34.40
C SER A 183 34.79 -7.65 35.31
N GLU A 184 35.25 -8.15 36.47
CA GLU A 184 34.37 -8.80 37.45
C GLU A 184 33.26 -7.83 37.91
N GLU A 185 33.60 -6.55 38.12
CA GLU A 185 32.66 -5.48 38.42
C GLU A 185 31.70 -5.18 37.25
N GLY A 186 32.19 -5.21 36.00
CA GLY A 186 31.36 -5.04 34.80
C GLY A 186 30.29 -6.12 34.64
N PHE A 187 30.64 -7.40 34.88
CA PHE A 187 29.69 -8.51 34.81
C PHE A 187 28.69 -8.53 35.96
N THR A 188 29.09 -8.11 37.17
CA THR A 188 28.22 -8.12 38.36
C THR A 188 27.35 -6.88 38.51
N SER A 189 27.68 -5.78 37.83
CA SER A 189 26.86 -4.56 37.79
C SER A 189 25.74 -4.59 36.73
N LEU A 190 25.72 -5.62 35.88
CA LEU A 190 24.77 -5.75 34.78
C LEU A 190 23.40 -6.20 35.30
N LEU A 191 22.47 -5.24 35.47
CA LEU A 191 21.11 -5.50 35.92
C LEU A 191 20.23 -5.94 34.73
N ILE A 192 19.59 -7.11 34.87
CA ILE A 192 18.66 -7.65 33.85
C ILE A 192 17.51 -6.66 33.59
N ASP A 193 17.03 -5.98 34.63
CA ASP A 193 15.95 -5.00 34.51
C ASP A 193 16.34 -3.80 33.63
N ASP A 194 17.59 -3.34 33.75
CA ASP A 194 18.12 -2.25 32.91
C ASP A 194 18.25 -2.68 31.44
N LEU A 195 18.60 -3.95 31.21
CA LEU A 195 18.65 -4.52 29.87
C LEU A 195 17.25 -4.63 29.26
N VAL A 196 16.24 -5.06 30.04
CA VAL A 196 14.84 -5.10 29.59
C VAL A 196 14.33 -3.69 29.26
N LEU A 197 14.59 -2.71 30.12
CA LEU A 197 14.19 -1.32 29.89
C LEU A 197 14.83 -0.75 28.60
N LYS A 198 16.12 -1.05 28.36
CA LYS A 198 16.80 -0.64 27.12
C LYS A 198 16.19 -1.30 25.89
N LEU A 199 15.94 -2.62 25.93
CA LEU A 199 15.34 -3.34 24.79
C LEU A 199 13.90 -2.89 24.49
N GLN A 200 13.13 -2.48 25.50
CA GLN A 200 11.76 -2.00 25.35
C GLN A 200 11.65 -0.54 24.86
N SER A 201 12.70 0.26 25.07
CA SER A 201 12.64 1.71 24.85
C SER A 201 12.46 2.06 23.36
N PRO A 202 11.41 2.81 22.99
CA PRO A 202 11.26 3.32 21.62
C PRO A 202 12.29 4.43 21.34
N GLY A 203 13.19 4.21 20.38
CA GLY A 203 14.21 5.19 20.00
C GLY A 203 15.43 5.24 20.94
N PHE A 204 16.57 5.70 20.42
CA PHE A 204 17.88 5.72 21.08
C PHE A 204 18.34 4.36 21.64
N GLY A 205 18.49 3.37 20.75
CA GLY A 205 19.23 2.16 21.09
C GLY A 205 18.40 1.02 21.72
N GLY A 206 17.07 1.04 21.56
CA GLY A 206 16.20 -0.09 21.94
C GLY A 206 15.81 -0.99 20.76
N THR A 207 15.24 -2.15 21.07
CA THR A 207 14.74 -3.13 20.08
C THR A 207 13.28 -3.55 20.35
N PRO A 208 12.32 -2.60 20.35
CA PRO A 208 10.94 -2.88 20.72
C PRO A 208 10.25 -3.98 19.88
N LYS A 209 10.51 -4.08 18.57
CA LYS A 209 9.87 -5.08 17.70
C LYS A 209 10.44 -6.47 17.94
N LEU A 210 11.76 -6.60 18.07
CA LEU A 210 12.40 -7.85 18.46
C LEU A 210 11.94 -8.29 19.85
N TRP A 211 11.87 -7.35 20.80
CA TRP A 211 11.40 -7.64 22.15
C TRP A 211 9.94 -8.12 22.15
N GLU A 212 9.06 -7.42 21.44
CA GLU A 212 7.66 -7.83 21.27
C GLU A 212 7.56 -9.23 20.65
N LEU A 213 8.35 -9.51 19.61
CA LEU A 213 8.39 -10.82 18.98
C LEU A 213 8.84 -11.92 19.96
N LEU A 214 9.93 -11.69 20.70
CA LEU A 214 10.42 -12.65 21.69
C LEU A 214 9.37 -12.90 22.78
N GLN A 215 8.69 -11.86 23.25
CA GLN A 215 7.62 -11.98 24.22
C GLN A 215 6.46 -12.82 23.68
N GLN A 216 6.05 -12.61 22.43
CA GLN A 216 4.99 -13.40 21.79
C GLN A 216 5.39 -14.86 21.55
N LEU A 217 6.68 -15.14 21.28
CA LEU A 217 7.17 -16.49 21.02
C LEU A 217 7.44 -17.30 22.29
N THR A 218 7.83 -16.62 23.38
CA THR A 218 8.23 -17.28 24.63
C THR A 218 7.09 -17.40 25.64
N ARG A 219 6.07 -16.55 25.55
CA ARG A 219 4.88 -16.63 26.41
C ARG A 219 3.87 -17.61 25.84
N THR A 220 3.51 -18.59 26.64
CA THR A 220 2.33 -19.42 26.36
C THR A 220 1.06 -18.65 26.73
N PRO A 221 -0.11 -18.95 26.13
CA PRO A 221 -1.38 -18.28 26.46
C PRO A 221 -1.76 -18.35 27.95
N THR A 222 -1.14 -19.25 28.71
CA THR A 222 -1.35 -19.43 30.15
C THR A 222 -0.58 -18.41 31.00
N GLN A 223 0.41 -17.72 30.44
CA GLN A 223 1.29 -16.77 31.14
C GLN A 223 0.90 -15.30 30.92
N GLU A 224 -0.15 -15.00 30.15
CA GLU A 224 -0.66 -13.63 29.91
C GLU A 224 -1.61 -13.11 31.00
N LYS A 225 -1.47 -13.57 32.26
CA LYS A 225 -2.28 -13.08 33.39
C LYS A 225 -1.65 -11.89 34.11
#